data_AF-A0A1V4RQD5-F1
#
_entry.id   AF-A0A1V4RQD5-F1
#
_cell.length_a   1.000
_cell.length_b   1.000
_cell.length_c   1.000
_cell.angle_alpha   90.00
_cell.angle_beta   90.00
_cell.angle_gamma   90.00
#
_symmetry.space_group_name_H-M   'P 1'
#
loop_
_entity.id
_entity.type
_entity.pdbx_description
1 polymer ?
#
loop_
_entity_poly.entity_id
_entity_poly.type
_entity_poly.pdbx_seq_one_letter_code
_entity_poly.pdbx_strand_id
1 'polypeptide(L)'
;MERNHREGEKWVFDDVVEHYIRNKENLNWLRNENPYAIEELPRRLLKAESRGLWQADPELLEEVCNAAFSVEGDMEEAMGEVKEEFQGNKVEAMTATDVEKWEPEWQLPQP
;
A
#
# COMPACT_ATOMS: atom_id res chain seq x y z
N MET A 1 19.63 26.17 -0.85
CA MET A 1 19.59 24.78 -1.34
C MET A 1 18.13 24.40 -1.45
N GLU A 2 17.57 24.47 -2.65
CA GLU A 2 16.22 23.94 -2.90
C GLU A 2 16.33 22.41 -2.85
N ARG A 3 15.74 21.80 -1.83
CA ARG A 3 15.51 20.35 -1.83
C ARG A 3 14.49 20.11 -2.94
N ASN A 4 14.91 19.45 -4.03
CA ASN A 4 13.99 19.04 -5.08
C ASN A 4 12.93 18.15 -4.43
N HIS A 5 11.65 18.57 -4.43
CA HIS A 5 10.56 17.89 -3.73
C HIS A 5 10.53 16.37 -4.03
N ARG A 6 10.89 16.00 -5.27
CA ARG A 6 10.96 14.60 -5.74
C ARG A 6 12.12 13.79 -5.14
N GLU A 7 13.29 14.38 -4.89
CA GLU A 7 14.39 13.71 -4.15
C GLU A 7 14.02 13.54 -2.68
N GLY A 8 13.28 14.50 -2.13
CA GLY A 8 12.68 14.43 -0.80
C GLY A 8 11.52 13.45 -0.68
N GLU A 9 11.07 12.81 -1.77
CA GLU A 9 10.03 11.77 -1.75
C GLU A 9 10.62 10.39 -2.01
N LYS A 10 11.68 10.28 -2.83
CA LYS A 10 12.38 9.01 -3.10
C LYS A 10 12.76 8.28 -1.81
N TRP A 11 13.34 8.99 -0.84
CA TRP A 11 13.81 8.37 0.40
C TRP A 11 12.68 7.72 1.21
N VAL A 12 11.44 8.21 1.10
CA VAL A 12 10.29 7.62 1.81
C VAL A 12 10.00 6.23 1.24
N PHE A 13 10.00 6.09 -0.08
CA PHE A 13 9.81 4.80 -0.72
C PHE A 13 10.98 3.85 -0.47
N ASP A 14 12.21 4.36 -0.54
CA ASP A 14 13.41 3.57 -0.25
C ASP A 14 13.36 3.02 1.19
N ASP A 15 13.06 3.87 2.18
CA ASP A 15 12.98 3.49 3.60
C ASP A 15 11.91 2.42 3.85
N VAL A 16 10.77 2.51 3.15
CA VAL A 16 9.73 1.48 3.18
C VAL A 16 10.26 0.14 2.66
N VAL A 17 11.00 0.13 1.55
CA VAL A 17 11.59 -1.11 0.99
C VAL A 17 12.65 -1.68 1.93
N GLU A 18 13.53 -0.84 2.46
CA GLU A 18 14.57 -1.27 3.41
C GLU A 18 13.95 -1.91 4.66
N HIS A 19 12.91 -1.28 5.20
CA HIS A 19 12.31 -1.70 6.45
C HIS A 19 11.39 -2.92 6.28
N TYR A 20 10.52 -2.94 5.28
CA TYR A 20 9.47 -3.96 5.19
C TYR A 20 9.77 -5.08 4.19
N ILE A 21 10.65 -4.84 3.21
CA ILE A 21 10.93 -5.81 2.14
C ILE A 21 12.29 -6.47 2.33
N ARG A 22 13.38 -5.70 2.41
CA ARG A 22 14.73 -6.27 2.57
C ARG A 22 14.95 -6.93 3.92
N ASN A 23 14.37 -6.37 4.98
CA ASN A 23 14.44 -7.02 6.28
C ASN A 23 13.48 -8.22 6.32
N LYS A 24 14.05 -9.41 6.21
CA LYS A 24 13.30 -10.68 6.24
C LYS A 24 12.49 -10.89 7.51
N GLU A 25 12.94 -10.38 8.67
CA GLU A 25 12.18 -10.46 9.91
C GLU A 25 10.88 -9.67 9.81
N ASN A 26 10.97 -8.43 9.32
CA ASN A 26 9.81 -7.57 9.11
C ASN A 26 8.90 -8.09 8.00
N LEU A 27 9.47 -8.62 6.91
CA LEU A 27 8.71 -9.23 5.81
C LEU A 27 7.90 -10.44 6.33
N ASN A 28 8.51 -11.30 7.15
CA ASN A 28 7.83 -12.44 7.75
C ASN A 28 6.80 -12.02 8.79
N TRP A 29 7.09 -11.00 9.59
CA TRP A 29 6.13 -10.43 10.52
C TRP A 29 4.91 -9.88 9.77
N LEU A 30 5.12 -9.11 8.70
CA LEU A 30 4.06 -8.54 7.88
C LEU A 30 3.22 -9.65 7.21
N ARG A 31 3.87 -10.71 6.73
CA ARG A 31 3.21 -11.89 6.16
C ARG A 31 2.27 -12.56 7.18
N ASN A 32 2.70 -12.71 8.43
CA ASN A 32 1.90 -13.36 9.47
C ASN A 32 0.75 -12.48 9.98
N GLU A 33 1.01 -11.18 10.13
CA GLU A 33 0.03 -10.25 10.70
C GLU A 33 -1.02 -9.81 9.67
N ASN A 34 -0.60 -9.58 8.42
CA ASN A 34 -1.48 -9.16 7.35
C ASN A 34 -1.03 -9.73 5.98
N PRO A 35 -1.50 -10.95 5.62
CA PRO A 35 -1.24 -11.57 4.33
C PRO A 35 -1.71 -10.77 3.11
N TYR A 36 -2.57 -9.76 3.27
CA TYR A 36 -2.96 -8.87 2.16
C TYR A 36 -1.97 -7.72 1.97
N ALA A 37 -1.29 -7.30 3.05
CA ALA A 37 -0.29 -6.23 2.97
C ALA A 37 0.93 -6.66 2.17
N ILE A 38 1.32 -7.93 2.26
CA ILE A 38 2.45 -8.48 1.51
C ILE A 38 2.18 -8.49 -0.01
N GLU A 39 0.92 -8.61 -0.45
CA GLU A 39 0.50 -8.47 -1.85
C GLU A 39 0.43 -6.99 -2.27
N GLU A 40 -0.28 -6.17 -1.49
CA GLU A 40 -0.57 -4.80 -1.89
C GLU A 40 0.67 -3.89 -1.85
N LEU A 41 1.57 -4.07 -0.87
CA LEU A 41 2.71 -3.17 -0.68
C LEU A 41 3.68 -3.19 -1.87
N PRO A 42 4.23 -4.35 -2.30
CA PRO A 42 5.08 -4.41 -3.48
C PRO A 42 4.36 -3.89 -4.74
N ARG A 43 3.08 -4.24 -4.92
CA ARG A 43 2.29 -3.80 -6.08
C ARG A 43 2.14 -2.27 -6.13
N ARG A 44 1.89 -1.62 -4.99
CA ARG A 44 1.79 -0.15 -4.91
C ARG A 44 3.14 0.52 -5.16
N LEU A 45 4.25 -0.08 -4.72
CA LEU A 45 5.61 0.40 -4.99
C LEU A 45 5.96 0.32 -6.49
N LEU A 46 5.66 -0.80 -7.16
CA LEU A 46 5.83 -0.93 -8.61
C LEU A 46 4.95 0.06 -9.39
N LYS A 47 3.73 0.32 -8.89
CA LYS A 47 2.84 1.34 -9.45
C LYS A 47 3.39 2.77 -9.26
N ALA A 48 4.08 3.03 -8.15
CA ALA A 48 4.74 4.31 -7.91
C ALA A 48 5.93 4.51 -8.86
N GLU A 49 6.74 3.47 -9.07
CA GLU A 49 7.87 3.48 -10.02
C GLU A 49 7.38 3.71 -11.46
N SER A 50 6.44 2.90 -11.94
CA SER A 50 5.89 3.03 -13.31
C SER A 50 5.21 4.37 -13.61
N ARG A 51 4.78 5.11 -12.57
CA ARG A 51 4.21 6.45 -12.69
C ARG A 51 5.23 7.57 -12.52
N GLY A 52 6.50 7.23 -12.30
CA GLY A 52 7.58 8.19 -12.04
C GLY A 52 7.46 8.91 -10.69
N LEU A 53 6.63 8.40 -9.77
CA LEU A 53 6.49 8.92 -8.39
C LEU A 53 7.66 8.47 -7.52
N TRP A 54 8.20 7.28 -7.81
CA TRP A 54 9.39 6.75 -7.16
C TRP A 54 10.47 6.48 -8.22
N GLN A 55 11.64 7.09 -8.05
CA GLN A 55 12.81 6.85 -8.89
C GLN A 55 13.67 5.81 -8.19
N ALA A 56 13.24 4.55 -8.19
CA ALA A 56 13.89 3.47 -7.46
C ALA A 56 15.33 3.23 -7.94
N ASP A 57 16.24 2.93 -7.00
CA ASP A 57 17.52 2.34 -7.39
C ASP A 57 17.27 0.91 -7.90
N PRO A 58 18.01 0.43 -8.93
CA PRO A 58 17.76 -0.87 -9.55
C PRO A 58 17.72 -2.03 -8.54
N GLU A 59 18.58 -1.98 -7.53
CA GLU A 59 18.63 -2.99 -6.46
C GLU A 59 17.35 -3.00 -5.60
N LEU A 60 16.80 -1.82 -5.27
CA LEU A 60 15.55 -1.74 -4.51
C LEU A 60 14.36 -2.20 -5.35
N LEU A 61 14.35 -1.85 -6.63
CA LEU A 61 13.30 -2.28 -7.56
C LEU A 61 13.30 -3.81 -7.73
N GLU A 62 14.48 -4.44 -7.79
CA GLU A 62 14.60 -5.90 -7.86
C GLU A 62 14.04 -6.58 -6.61
N GLU A 63 14.32 -6.06 -5.41
CA GLU A 63 13.75 -6.57 -4.16
C GLU A 63 12.23 -6.47 -4.13
N VAL A 64 11.66 -5.36 -4.61
CA VAL A 64 10.21 -5.19 -4.73
C VAL A 64 9.60 -6.19 -5.72
N CYS A 65 10.24 -6.40 -6.89
CA CYS A 65 9.81 -7.41 -7.85
C CYS A 65 9.84 -8.82 -7.25
N ASN A 66 10.93 -9.18 -6.55
CA ASN A 66 11.07 -10.48 -5.91
C ASN A 66 10.03 -10.70 -4.81
N ALA A 67 9.72 -9.67 -4.03
CA ALA A 67 8.65 -9.73 -3.04
C ALA A 67 7.29 -9.97 -3.70
N ALA A 68 6.97 -9.26 -4.79
CA ALA A 68 5.73 -9.47 -5.54
C ALA A 68 5.59 -10.90 -6.09
N PHE A 69 6.66 -11.46 -6.67
CA PHE A 69 6.67 -12.85 -7.15
C PHE A 69 6.53 -13.88 -6.02
N SER A 70 7.15 -13.63 -4.87
CA SER A 70 7.08 -14.56 -3.73
C SER A 70 5.65 -14.73 -3.21
N VAL A 71 4.84 -13.67 -3.30
CA VAL A 71 3.43 -13.69 -2.88
C VAL A 71 2.57 -14.58 -3.76
N GLU A 72 2.85 -14.70 -5.06
CA GLU A 72 2.10 -15.61 -5.93
C GLU A 72 2.27 -17.07 -5.49
N GLY A 73 3.50 -17.46 -5.09
CA GLY A 73 3.77 -18.78 -4.51
C GLY A 73 3.12 -18.98 -3.13
N ASP A 74 3.18 -17.96 -2.27
CA ASP A 74 2.56 -18.02 -0.94
C ASP A 74 1.03 -18.02 -1.01
N MET A 75 0.42 -17.30 -1.95
CA MET A 75 -1.04 -17.29 -2.15
C MET A 75 -1.53 -18.65 -2.66
N GLU A 76 -0.79 -19.33 -3.53
CA GLU A 76 -1.12 -20.70 -3.93
C GLU A 76 -1.13 -21.67 -2.73
N GLU A 77 -0.20 -21.51 -1.78
CA GLU A 77 -0.09 -22.36 -0.57
C GLU A 77 -1.08 -21.95 0.54
N ALA A 78 -1.33 -20.66 0.73
CA ALA A 78 -2.21 -20.12 1.76
C ALA A 78 -3.70 -20.09 1.36
N MET A 79 -4.03 -19.92 0.08
CA MET A 79 -5.41 -19.79 -0.41
C MET A 79 -6.05 -21.12 -0.83
N GLY A 80 -5.67 -22.24 -0.22
CA GLY A 80 -6.24 -23.57 -0.49
C GLY A 80 -7.78 -23.63 -0.52
N GLU A 81 -8.50 -22.69 0.13
CA GLU A 81 -9.97 -22.55 0.04
C GLU A 81 -10.50 -21.11 0.24
N VAL A 82 -9.78 -20.03 -0.12
CA VAL A 82 -10.35 -18.66 0.03
C VAL A 82 -11.13 -18.29 -1.23
N LYS A 83 -12.45 -18.49 -1.17
CA LYS A 83 -13.40 -18.30 -2.29
C LYS A 83 -14.03 -16.91 -2.38
N GLU A 84 -13.47 -15.91 -1.72
CA GLU A 84 -14.03 -14.55 -1.71
C GLU A 84 -12.99 -13.50 -2.09
N GLU A 85 -13.38 -12.59 -3.00
CA GLU A 85 -12.64 -11.39 -3.36
C GLU A 85 -12.64 -10.40 -2.19
N PHE A 86 -11.85 -10.68 -1.15
CA PHE A 86 -11.55 -9.68 -0.13
C PHE A 86 -10.41 -8.78 -0.62
N GLN A 87 -10.64 -8.12 -1.75
CA GLN A 87 -9.81 -7.02 -2.20
C GLN A 87 -10.29 -5.75 -1.49
N GLY A 88 -9.51 -5.28 -0.51
CA GLY A 88 -9.76 -4.07 0.29
C GLY A 88 -9.80 -2.75 -0.49
N ASN A 89 -10.00 -2.80 -1.82
CA ASN A 89 -10.21 -1.66 -2.70
C ASN A 89 -11.70 -1.34 -2.93
N LYS A 90 -12.63 -1.93 -2.16
CA LYS A 90 -14.04 -1.53 -2.18
C LYS A 90 -14.22 -0.22 -1.42
N VAL A 91 -13.94 0.90 -2.09
CA VAL A 91 -14.43 2.21 -1.65
C VAL A 91 -15.89 2.31 -2.08
N GLU A 92 -16.83 1.96 -1.20
CA GLU A 92 -18.23 2.36 -1.40
C GLU A 92 -18.31 3.88 -1.24
N ALA A 93 -18.47 4.60 -2.35
CA ALA A 93 -18.83 6.00 -2.31
C ALA A 93 -20.27 6.11 -1.79
N MET A 94 -20.44 6.16 -0.47
CA MET A 94 -21.71 6.47 0.16
C MET A 94 -22.09 7.91 -0.21
N THR A 95 -23.26 8.06 -0.83
CA THR A 95 -23.82 9.36 -1.19
C THR A 95 -24.49 10.00 0.01
N ALA A 96 -24.74 11.31 -0.01
CA ALA A 96 -25.41 12.00 1.11
C ALA A 96 -26.79 11.41 1.47
N THR A 97 -27.42 10.72 0.52
CA THR A 97 -28.67 9.96 0.70
C THR A 97 -28.52 8.70 1.56
N ASP A 98 -27.30 8.17 1.72
CA ASP A 98 -27.01 6.96 2.51
C ASP A 98 -26.78 7.27 4.00
N VAL A 99 -26.82 8.55 4.39
CA VAL A 99 -26.51 9.02 5.75
C VAL A 99 -27.67 9.88 6.28
N GLU A 100 -28.81 9.26 6.57
CA GLU A 100 -29.99 9.93 7.17
C GLU A 100 -29.80 10.39 8.63
N LYS A 101 -28.59 10.28 9.22
CA LYS A 101 -28.41 10.41 10.68
C LYS A 101 -27.42 11.47 11.16
N TRP A 102 -26.93 12.34 10.28
CA TRP A 102 -26.03 13.41 10.69
C TRP A 102 -26.85 14.67 10.98
N GLU A 103 -27.17 14.90 12.26
CA GLU A 103 -27.59 16.21 12.76
C GLU A 103 -26.37 16.94 13.35
N PRO A 104 -25.65 17.77 12.58
CA PRO A 104 -24.59 18.58 13.15
C PRO A 104 -25.19 19.68 14.04
N GLU A 105 -24.88 19.66 15.34
CA GLU A 105 -25.30 20.68 16.32
C GLU A 105 -24.75 22.08 16.03
N TRP A 106 -23.82 22.22 15.09
CA TRP A 106 -23.12 23.47 14.84
C TRP A 106 -23.59 24.15 13.55
N GLN A 107 -24.17 25.34 13.70
CA GLN A 107 -24.57 26.21 12.59
C GLN A 107 -23.61 27.40 12.44
N LEU A 108 -23.29 27.74 11.19
CA LEU A 108 -22.47 28.90 10.83
C LEU A 108 -23.17 30.21 11.28
N PRO A 109 -22.48 31.12 11.98
CA PRO A 109 -23.02 32.45 12.24
C PRO A 109 -23.14 33.22 10.93
N GLN A 110 -24.34 33.75 10.68
CA GLN A 110 -24.63 34.56 9.49
C GLN A 110 -24.03 35.97 9.66
N PRO A 111 -23.51 36.59 8.57
CA PRO A 111 -22.92 37.93 8.59
C PRO A 111 -23.95 39.04 8.81
#